data_AF-A0A9P8KQP1-F1
#
_entry.id   AF-A0A9P8KQP1-F1
#
_cell.length_a   1.000
_cell.length_b   1.000
_cell.length_c   1.000
_cell.angle_alpha   90.00
_cell.angle_beta   90.00
_cell.angle_gamma   90.00
#
_symmetry.space_group_name_H-M   'P 1'
#
loop_
_entity.id
_entity.type
_entity.pdbx_description
1 polymer ?
#
loop_
_entity_poly.entity_id
_entity_poly.type
_entity_poly.pdbx_seq_one_letter_code
_entity_poly.pdbx_strand_id
1 'polypeptide(L)'
;MPSTRKKKDTPEPVIMLSYKDLVRRIVGKPPQQVKKGDPEWEDGIKCIKAYHSQATVLSRADQEGMRYMIKRLEYVIPPAAEDEPIFHPLMLVYYMAMKTCAGPSWAIFIILKTLYGAALPEFYLAAIRRDFHTTELNDYTHEYFMIDGAEPAAPEEDHPMSVQLANAVSERQTAEGIGCGCTIGNLRQTIDKKLEAIQDALEKKIEKKFAAAREDLERKEKEKFEAQTNQLQTMMREAVKFHGEALTRLAELARQRPVAPQGADV
;
A
#
# COMPACT_ATOMS: atom_id res chain seq x y z
N MET A 1 36.06 22.74 -22.61
CA MET A 1 36.18 21.39 -22.02
C MET A 1 34.82 20.95 -21.53
N PRO A 2 34.22 19.88 -22.07
CA PRO A 2 32.95 19.37 -21.57
C PRO A 2 33.21 18.55 -20.30
N SER A 3 32.66 19.03 -19.18
CA SER A 3 32.68 18.35 -17.89
C SER A 3 31.75 17.14 -17.94
N THR A 4 32.32 15.95 -17.85
CA THR A 4 31.60 14.69 -17.69
C THR A 4 30.95 14.66 -16.31
N ARG A 5 29.67 15.06 -16.22
CA ARG A 5 28.82 14.72 -15.08
C ARG A 5 28.74 13.20 -14.99
N LYS A 6 29.41 12.64 -13.98
CA LYS A 6 29.27 11.24 -13.59
C LYS A 6 27.79 11.01 -13.24
N LYS A 7 27.09 10.24 -14.08
CA LYS A 7 25.83 9.59 -13.72
C LYS A 7 26.09 8.72 -12.51
N LYS A 8 25.55 9.13 -11.36
CA LYS A 8 25.44 8.29 -10.17
C LYS A 8 24.06 7.64 -10.22
N ASP A 9 23.83 6.80 -11.23
CA ASP A 9 22.57 6.06 -11.42
C ASP A 9 22.60 4.80 -10.56
N THR A 10 22.70 4.98 -9.24
CA THR A 10 22.30 3.95 -8.29
C THR A 10 21.17 4.58 -7.49
N PRO A 11 19.92 4.11 -7.65
CA PRO A 11 18.82 4.57 -6.82
C PRO A 11 19.23 4.50 -5.37
N GLU A 12 19.07 5.59 -4.62
CA GLU A 12 19.31 5.53 -3.18
C GLU A 12 18.36 4.49 -2.58
N PRO A 13 18.86 3.61 -1.69
CA PRO A 13 18.03 2.56 -1.13
C PRO A 13 16.87 3.17 -0.34
N VAL A 14 15.67 2.66 -0.60
CA VAL A 14 14.44 3.03 0.11
C VAL A 14 14.63 2.78 1.60
N ILE A 15 14.19 3.71 2.44
CA ILE A 15 14.32 3.55 3.89
C ILE A 15 13.34 2.48 4.36
N MET A 16 13.86 1.39 4.93
CA MET A 16 13.00 0.34 5.46
C MET A 16 12.30 0.81 6.74
N LEU A 17 11.00 0.54 6.82
CA LEU A 17 10.15 0.78 7.99
C LEU A 17 9.39 -0.48 8.34
N SER A 18 9.33 -0.83 9.62
CA SER A 18 8.64 -2.03 10.09
C SER A 18 7.84 -1.75 11.36
N TYR A 19 6.96 -2.68 11.77
CA TYR A 19 6.23 -2.57 13.03
C TYR A 19 7.16 -2.46 14.26
N LYS A 20 8.40 -2.96 14.18
CA LYS A 20 9.41 -2.83 15.24
C LYS A 20 9.84 -1.38 15.47
N ASP A 21 9.52 -0.47 14.55
CA ASP A 21 9.78 0.96 14.68
C ASP A 21 8.69 1.69 15.49
N LEU A 22 7.56 1.05 15.80
CA LEU A 22 6.50 1.59 16.64
C LEU A 22 6.87 1.45 18.13
N VAL A 23 7.57 2.45 18.67
CA VAL A 23 8.11 2.39 20.03
C VAL A 23 7.77 3.68 20.80
N ARG A 24 7.12 3.52 21.96
CA ARG A 24 6.92 4.61 22.93
C ARG A 24 8.24 4.99 23.57
N ARG A 25 8.60 6.26 23.48
CA ARG A 25 9.76 6.84 24.16
C ARG A 25 9.28 7.80 25.23
N ILE A 26 9.26 7.32 26.48
CA ILE A 26 8.92 8.12 27.65
C ILE A 26 10.22 8.54 28.32
N VAL A 27 10.36 9.83 28.63
CA VAL A 27 11.56 10.38 29.29
C VAL A 27 11.82 9.62 30.59
N GLY A 28 13.04 9.11 30.76
CA GLY A 28 13.46 8.36 31.94
C GLY A 28 13.02 6.88 31.96
N LYS A 29 12.36 6.37 30.92
CA LYS A 29 12.00 4.95 30.79
C LYS A 29 12.66 4.32 29.56
N PRO A 30 12.94 3.00 29.57
CA PRO A 30 13.40 2.31 28.38
C PRO A 30 12.33 2.40 27.27
N PRO A 31 12.74 2.44 25.99
CA PRO A 31 11.79 2.41 24.88
C PRO A 31 10.89 1.17 24.96
N GLN A 32 9.58 1.36 24.85
CA GLN A 32 8.59 0.29 24.98
C GLN A 32 7.89 0.07 23.63
N GLN A 33 7.91 -1.16 23.14
CA GLN A 33 7.18 -1.53 21.94
C GLN A 33 5.67 -1.27 22.14
N VAL A 34 5.04 -0.61 21.17
CA VAL A 34 3.58 -0.43 21.17
C VAL A 34 2.91 -1.80 21.05
N LYS A 35 1.89 -2.07 21.87
CA LYS A 35 1.25 -3.39 21.94
C LYS A 35 0.14 -3.53 20.90
N LYS A 36 -0.01 -4.73 20.32
CA LYS A 36 -1.17 -5.05 19.47
C LYS A 36 -2.45 -4.87 20.29
N GLY A 37 -3.44 -4.19 19.70
CA GLY A 37 -4.70 -3.82 20.36
C GLY A 37 -4.74 -2.41 20.97
N ASP A 38 -3.60 -1.73 21.09
CA ASP A 38 -3.59 -0.29 21.42
C ASP A 38 -4.01 0.52 20.18
N PRO A 39 -4.77 1.62 20.29
CA PRO A 39 -5.13 2.47 19.14
C PRO A 39 -3.91 2.95 18.35
N GLU A 40 -2.83 3.29 19.05
CA GLU A 40 -1.54 3.68 18.44
C GLU A 40 -0.96 2.57 17.57
N TRP A 41 -1.15 1.30 17.92
CA TRP A 41 -0.69 0.19 17.09
C TRP A 41 -1.47 0.13 15.79
N GLU A 42 -2.80 0.14 15.87
CA GLU A 42 -3.67 -0.01 14.70
C GLU A 42 -3.45 1.13 13.70
N ASP A 43 -3.41 2.38 14.17
CA ASP A 43 -3.14 3.53 13.32
C ASP A 43 -1.70 3.53 12.81
N GLY A 44 -0.75 3.05 13.61
CA GLY A 44 0.65 2.91 13.23
C GLY A 44 0.84 1.90 12.11
N ILE A 45 0.14 0.76 12.16
CA ILE A 45 0.17 -0.24 11.09
C ILE A 45 -0.42 0.32 9.80
N LYS A 46 -1.53 1.07 9.85
CA LYS A 46 -2.08 1.75 8.67
C LYS A 46 -1.05 2.71 8.07
N CYS A 47 -0.39 3.52 8.89
CA CYS A 47 0.63 4.47 8.43
C CYS A 47 1.86 3.77 7.85
N ILE A 48 2.29 2.64 8.41
CA ILE A 48 3.39 1.82 7.87
C ILE A 48 3.01 1.23 6.51
N LYS A 49 1.80 0.68 6.37
CA LYS A 49 1.33 0.16 5.08
C LYS A 49 1.24 1.26 4.03
N ALA A 50 0.74 2.45 4.40
CA ALA A 50 0.73 3.61 3.52
C ALA A 50 2.15 4.10 3.15
N TYR A 51 3.10 3.97 4.07
CA TYR A 51 4.51 4.22 3.73
C TYR A 51 5.02 3.19 2.72
N HIS A 52 4.79 1.89 2.95
CA HIS A 52 5.19 0.83 2.00
C HIS A 52 4.58 1.04 0.61
N SER A 53 3.33 1.49 0.54
CA SER A 53 2.66 1.74 -0.73
C SER A 53 3.16 2.96 -1.49
N GLN A 54 3.91 3.87 -0.86
CA GLN A 54 4.40 5.10 -1.48
C GLN A 54 5.93 5.18 -1.56
N ALA A 55 6.66 4.44 -0.73
CA ALA A 55 8.07 4.71 -0.47
C ALA A 55 8.99 4.64 -1.71
N THR A 56 8.65 3.88 -2.74
CA THR A 56 9.42 3.80 -4.00
C THR A 56 9.30 5.05 -4.87
N VAL A 57 8.20 5.80 -4.74
CA VAL A 57 7.92 7.02 -5.51
C VAL A 57 8.12 8.31 -4.69
N LEU A 58 8.38 8.19 -3.38
CA LEU A 58 8.66 9.32 -2.49
C LEU A 58 10.07 9.87 -2.64
N SER A 59 10.19 11.19 -2.53
CA SER A 59 11.50 11.84 -2.33
C SER A 59 12.15 11.36 -1.04
N ARG A 60 13.48 11.43 -0.96
CA ARG A 60 14.22 11.06 0.26
C ARG A 60 13.75 11.84 1.49
N ALA A 61 13.51 13.14 1.32
CA ALA A 61 13.03 14.02 2.38
C ALA A 61 11.64 13.60 2.88
N ASP A 62 10.74 13.19 1.98
CA ASP A 62 9.41 12.71 2.36
C ASP A 62 9.48 11.34 3.03
N GLN A 63 10.36 10.43 2.57
CA GLN A 63 10.58 9.15 3.23
C GLN A 63 11.06 9.35 4.68
N GLU A 64 12.04 10.24 4.87
CA GLU A 64 12.57 10.58 6.19
C GLU A 64 11.51 11.26 7.06
N GLY A 65 10.72 12.17 6.48
CA GLY A 65 9.62 12.85 7.15
C GLY A 65 8.55 11.87 7.65
N MET A 66 8.05 10.98 6.79
CA MET A 66 7.08 9.95 7.16
C MET A 66 7.63 9.04 8.24
N ARG A 67 8.84 8.53 8.06
CA ARG A 67 9.49 7.67 9.06
C ARG A 67 9.66 8.37 10.40
N TYR A 68 10.03 9.65 10.39
CA TYR A 68 10.19 10.44 11.61
C TYR A 68 8.86 10.56 12.37
N MET A 69 7.78 10.95 11.68
CA MET A 69 6.44 11.07 12.27
C MET A 69 5.94 9.72 12.82
N ILE A 70 6.13 8.63 12.07
CA ILE A 70 5.74 7.28 12.50
C ILE A 70 6.51 6.83 13.74
N LYS A 71 7.84 7.01 13.75
CA LYS A 71 8.67 6.62 14.91
C LYS A 71 8.41 7.44 16.16
N ARG A 72 7.85 8.64 16.02
CA ARG A 72 7.47 9.52 17.12
C ARG A 72 6.00 9.41 17.51
N LEU A 73 5.24 8.55 16.85
CA LEU A 73 3.80 8.36 17.09
C LEU A 73 3.00 9.66 16.88
N GLU A 74 3.47 10.55 15.99
CA GLU A 74 2.79 11.83 15.69
C GLU A 74 1.52 11.65 14.85
N TYR A 75 1.26 10.44 14.37
CA TYR A 75 0.04 10.04 13.66
C TYR A 75 -1.11 9.67 14.60
N VAL A 76 -0.87 9.53 15.91
CA VAL A 76 -1.88 9.07 16.85
C VAL A 76 -3.01 10.08 16.91
N ILE A 77 -4.23 9.62 16.63
CA ILE A 77 -5.43 10.47 16.64
C ILE A 77 -5.76 10.84 18.09
N PRO A 78 -5.65 12.12 18.49
CA PRO A 78 -6.12 12.54 19.80
C PRO A 78 -7.66 12.54 19.84
N PRO A 79 -8.28 12.43 21.02
CA PRO A 79 -9.74 12.44 21.15
C PRO A 79 -10.42 13.65 20.49
N ALA A 80 -9.77 14.83 20.56
CA ALA A 80 -10.28 16.05 19.95
C ALA A 80 -10.33 16.01 18.41
N ALA A 81 -9.61 15.08 17.78
CA ALA A 81 -9.52 14.96 16.33
C ALA A 81 -10.16 13.69 15.78
N GLU A 82 -10.93 12.95 16.59
CA GLU A 82 -11.68 11.76 16.13
C GLU A 82 -12.73 12.16 15.09
N ASP A 83 -13.53 13.19 15.39
CA ASP A 83 -14.57 13.69 14.48
C ASP A 83 -14.10 14.85 13.60
N GLU A 84 -13.07 15.60 14.05
CA GLU A 84 -12.62 16.83 13.42
C GLU A 84 -11.11 16.80 13.13
N PRO A 85 -10.69 16.36 11.93
CA PRO A 85 -9.28 16.19 11.58
C PRO A 85 -8.45 17.47 11.66
N ILE A 86 -9.08 18.64 11.68
CA ILE A 86 -8.43 19.94 11.83
C ILE A 86 -7.68 20.07 13.16
N PHE A 87 -8.11 19.36 14.20
CA PHE A 87 -7.45 19.34 15.51
C PHE A 87 -6.29 18.34 15.59
N HIS A 88 -6.05 17.55 14.54
CA HIS A 88 -4.91 16.64 14.52
C HIS A 88 -3.60 17.45 14.54
N PRO A 89 -2.60 17.10 15.37
CA PRO A 89 -1.35 17.86 15.48
C PRO A 89 -0.65 18.10 14.13
N LEU A 90 -0.63 17.10 13.24
CA LEU A 90 -0.07 17.25 11.89
C LEU A 90 -0.86 18.24 11.01
N MET A 91 -2.18 18.37 11.18
CA MET A 91 -2.96 19.42 10.51
C MET A 91 -2.62 20.81 11.06
N LEU A 92 -2.40 20.93 12.37
CA LEU A 92 -1.96 22.17 12.98
C LEU A 92 -0.56 22.58 12.48
N VAL A 93 0.35 21.62 12.29
CA VAL A 93 1.68 21.87 11.67
C VAL A 93 1.51 22.49 10.27
N TYR A 94 0.64 21.92 9.44
CA TYR A 94 0.32 22.51 8.12
C TYR A 94 -0.25 23.92 8.25
N TYR A 95 -1.20 24.15 9.16
CA TYR A 95 -1.80 25.47 9.34
C TYR A 95 -0.78 26.53 9.75
N MET A 96 0.19 26.16 10.60
CA MET A 96 1.30 27.05 10.96
C MET A 96 2.26 27.27 9.79
N ALA A 97 2.54 26.24 8.99
CA ALA A 97 3.39 26.35 7.80
C ALA A 97 2.80 27.33 6.76
N MET A 98 1.47 27.34 6.58
CA MET A 98 0.79 28.30 5.71
C MET A 98 0.98 29.75 6.15
N LYS A 99 1.04 30.03 7.46
CA LYS A 99 1.32 31.38 7.98
C LYS A 99 2.73 31.85 7.65
N THR A 100 3.65 30.92 7.46
CA THR A 100 5.05 31.20 7.08
C THR A 100 5.29 31.08 5.56
N CYS A 101 4.24 31.04 4.74
CA CYS A 101 4.30 30.84 3.29
C CYS A 101 5.00 29.54 2.86
N ALA A 102 5.05 28.53 3.73
CA ALA A 102 5.50 27.19 3.38
C ALA A 102 4.33 26.38 2.80
N GLY A 103 4.61 25.61 1.73
CA GLY A 103 3.63 24.71 1.11
C GLY A 103 3.26 23.52 2.01
N PRO A 104 2.23 22.74 1.64
CA PRO A 104 1.91 21.51 2.35
C PRO A 104 3.01 20.46 2.17
N SER A 105 3.14 19.58 3.16
CA SER A 105 4.03 18.41 3.09
C SER A 105 3.28 17.20 2.55
N TRP A 106 3.86 16.53 1.55
CA TRP A 106 3.32 15.30 0.99
C TRP A 106 3.33 14.15 2.01
N ALA A 107 4.41 14.03 2.78
CA ALA A 107 4.51 13.08 3.89
C ALA A 107 3.37 13.24 4.92
N ILE A 108 3.04 14.48 5.31
CA ILE A 108 1.91 14.77 6.21
C ILE A 108 0.59 14.38 5.55
N PHE A 109 0.43 14.71 4.26
CA PHE A 109 -0.78 14.36 3.52
C PHE A 109 -1.03 12.86 3.47
N ILE A 110 -0.02 12.04 3.19
CA ILE A 110 -0.18 10.57 3.14
C ILE A 110 -0.67 10.04 4.49
N ILE A 111 -0.07 10.46 5.60
CA ILE A 111 -0.49 10.04 6.94
C ILE A 111 -1.95 10.45 7.20
N LEU A 112 -2.26 11.73 7.01
CA LEU A 112 -3.60 12.25 7.29
C LEU A 112 -4.66 11.63 6.37
N LYS A 113 -4.34 11.40 5.09
CA LYS A 113 -5.25 10.76 4.12
C LYS A 113 -5.50 9.31 4.49
N THR A 114 -4.50 8.61 5.01
CA THR A 114 -4.61 7.23 5.49
C THR A 114 -5.52 7.12 6.72
N LEU A 115 -5.41 8.06 7.65
CA LEU A 115 -6.18 8.04 8.90
C LEU A 115 -7.63 8.49 8.71
N TYR A 116 -7.83 9.56 7.94
CA TYR A 116 -9.13 10.26 7.87
C TYR A 116 -9.86 10.08 6.54
N GLY A 117 -9.19 9.61 5.48
CA GLY A 117 -9.80 9.31 4.20
C GLY A 117 -10.56 10.49 3.59
N ALA A 118 -11.88 10.40 3.58
CA ALA A 118 -12.78 11.42 3.04
C ALA A 118 -13.11 12.55 4.03
N ALA A 119 -12.83 12.37 5.32
CA ALA A 119 -13.10 13.38 6.36
C ALA A 119 -12.10 14.56 6.33
N LEU A 120 -11.05 14.50 5.50
CA LEU A 120 -10.10 15.59 5.39
C LEU A 120 -10.74 16.88 4.86
N PRO A 121 -10.41 18.04 5.45
CA PRO A 121 -10.99 19.30 5.01
C PRO A 121 -10.65 19.66 3.57
N GLU A 122 -11.65 20.11 2.81
CA GLU A 122 -11.50 20.44 1.39
C GLU A 122 -10.45 21.53 1.12
N PHE A 123 -10.30 22.50 2.03
CA PHE A 123 -9.27 23.53 1.90
C PHE A 123 -7.86 22.94 1.90
N TYR A 124 -7.62 21.87 2.65
CA TYR A 124 -6.34 21.18 2.71
C TYR A 124 -6.13 20.37 1.42
N LEU A 125 -7.15 19.64 0.96
CA LEU A 125 -7.12 18.91 -0.30
C LEU A 125 -6.90 19.83 -1.52
N ALA A 126 -7.47 21.03 -1.50
CA ALA A 126 -7.24 22.04 -2.53
C ALA A 126 -5.78 22.53 -2.55
N ALA A 127 -5.17 22.75 -1.38
CA ALA A 127 -3.76 23.12 -1.29
C ALA A 127 -2.84 21.99 -1.77
N ILE A 128 -3.17 20.73 -1.45
CA ILE A 128 -2.43 19.57 -1.94
C ILE A 128 -2.52 19.46 -3.47
N ARG A 129 -3.72 19.57 -4.05
CA ARG A 129 -3.88 19.57 -5.52
C ARG A 129 -3.14 20.71 -6.21
N ARG A 130 -3.05 21.87 -5.57
CA ARG A 130 -2.31 23.02 -6.11
C ARG A 130 -0.81 22.73 -6.21
N ASP A 131 -0.22 22.14 -5.17
CA ASP A 131 1.24 22.01 -5.06
C ASP A 131 1.77 20.66 -5.59
N PHE A 132 0.95 19.60 -5.56
CA PHE A 132 1.32 18.24 -5.98
C PHE A 132 0.51 17.71 -7.18
N HIS A 133 -0.48 18.46 -7.66
CA HIS A 133 -1.34 18.11 -8.81
C HIS A 133 -2.19 16.83 -8.65
N THR A 134 -2.17 16.19 -7.48
CA THR A 134 -2.99 15.00 -7.19
C THR A 134 -3.28 14.89 -5.70
N THR A 135 -4.33 14.15 -5.36
CA THR A 135 -4.66 13.67 -4.00
C THR A 135 -4.84 12.14 -3.97
N GLU A 136 -4.57 11.48 -5.09
CA GLU A 136 -4.67 10.02 -5.22
C GLU A 136 -3.38 9.39 -4.73
N LEU A 137 -3.50 8.31 -3.94
CA LEU A 137 -2.39 7.52 -3.44
C LEU A 137 -2.45 6.15 -4.13
N ASN A 138 -1.66 5.99 -5.18
CA ASN A 138 -1.54 4.73 -5.92
C ASN A 138 -0.75 3.70 -5.11
N ASP A 139 -1.15 2.44 -5.13
CA ASP A 139 -0.47 1.41 -4.34
C ASP A 139 0.76 0.83 -5.06
N TYR A 140 1.96 1.15 -4.56
CA TYR A 140 3.26 0.62 -5.01
C TYR A 140 3.88 -0.39 -4.03
N THR A 141 3.07 -1.02 -3.18
CA THR A 141 3.54 -1.98 -2.17
C THR A 141 4.35 -3.13 -2.79
N HIS A 142 3.96 -3.60 -3.98
CA HIS A 142 4.69 -4.64 -4.69
C HIS A 142 6.12 -4.23 -5.03
N GLU A 143 6.34 -2.99 -5.47
CA GLU A 143 7.68 -2.47 -5.78
C GLU A 143 8.54 -2.40 -4.52
N TYR A 144 7.96 -1.97 -3.40
CA TYR A 144 8.66 -1.87 -2.13
C TYR A 144 9.21 -3.23 -1.65
N PHE A 145 8.41 -4.31 -1.75
CA PHE A 145 8.85 -5.64 -1.32
C PHE A 145 9.80 -6.34 -2.30
N MET A 146 9.79 -5.94 -3.58
CA MET A 146 10.76 -6.44 -4.57
C MET A 146 12.19 -5.92 -4.35
N ILE A 147 12.37 -4.84 -3.58
CA ILE A 147 13.68 -4.24 -3.29
C ILE A 147 14.52 -5.12 -2.33
N ASP A 148 13.89 -5.93 -1.48
CA ASP A 148 14.57 -6.72 -0.45
C ASP A 148 14.39 -8.24 -0.60
N GLY A 149 13.78 -8.71 -1.70
CA GLY A 149 13.51 -10.14 -1.93
C GLY A 149 12.61 -10.79 -0.87
N ALA A 150 11.91 -9.98 -0.07
CA ALA A 150 11.09 -10.41 1.05
C ALA A 150 9.61 -10.28 0.68
N GLU A 151 9.01 -11.42 0.32
CA GLU A 151 7.56 -11.59 0.20
C GLU A 151 6.89 -11.19 1.54
N PRO A 152 5.80 -10.41 1.54
CA PRO A 152 5.29 -9.79 2.76
C PRO A 152 4.60 -10.80 3.69
N ALA A 153 5.22 -11.08 4.83
CA ALA A 153 4.53 -11.60 6.00
C ALA A 153 3.85 -10.44 6.75
N ALA A 154 2.59 -10.15 6.44
CA ALA A 154 1.70 -9.41 7.33
C ALA A 154 0.32 -10.07 7.38
N PRO A 155 -0.27 -10.22 8.58
CA PRO A 155 -1.48 -10.99 8.78
C PRO A 155 -2.71 -10.20 8.29
N GLU A 156 -3.48 -10.81 7.39
CA GLU A 156 -4.84 -10.38 7.08
C GLU A 156 -5.76 -10.70 8.26
N GLU A 157 -6.46 -9.70 8.77
CA GLU A 157 -7.65 -9.92 9.60
C GLU A 157 -8.88 -9.97 8.70
N ASP A 158 -9.74 -10.97 8.90
CA ASP A 158 -11.16 -10.82 8.62
C ASP A 158 -12.04 -11.70 9.55
N HIS A 159 -12.57 -11.06 10.59
CA HIS A 159 -13.95 -11.15 11.13
C HIS A 159 -14.40 -12.38 11.98
N PRO A 160 -15.45 -12.21 12.83
CA PRO A 160 -15.43 -12.59 14.25
C PRO A 160 -16.05 -13.96 14.57
N MET A 161 -15.37 -14.76 15.39
CA MET A 161 -15.97 -15.87 16.14
C MET A 161 -15.87 -15.58 17.65
N SER A 162 -16.56 -14.53 18.09
CA SER A 162 -16.63 -14.14 19.50
C SER A 162 -17.97 -14.51 20.15
N VAL A 163 -18.58 -15.65 19.81
CA VAL A 163 -19.70 -16.19 20.61
C VAL A 163 -19.69 -17.72 20.53
N GLN A 164 -18.93 -18.38 21.40
CA GLN A 164 -19.22 -19.77 21.81
C GLN A 164 -18.34 -20.29 22.96
N LEU A 165 -17.25 -19.59 23.33
CA LEU A 165 -16.36 -20.07 24.40
C LEU A 165 -16.87 -19.80 25.84
N ALA A 166 -17.89 -18.97 26.02
CA ALA A 166 -18.41 -18.61 27.35
C ALA A 166 -19.32 -19.68 27.97
N ASN A 167 -19.92 -20.58 27.17
CA ASN A 167 -20.92 -21.54 27.67
C ASN A 167 -20.33 -22.87 28.14
N ALA A 168 -19.02 -23.12 27.98
CA ALA A 168 -18.39 -24.36 28.41
C ALA A 168 -17.80 -24.32 29.84
N VAL A 169 -17.85 -23.16 30.52
CA VAL A 169 -17.25 -22.98 31.85
C VAL A 169 -18.29 -23.07 32.98
N SER A 170 -19.59 -23.09 32.67
CA SER A 170 -20.65 -22.99 33.70
C SER A 170 -21.16 -24.33 34.27
N GLU A 171 -20.76 -25.50 33.74
CA GLU A 171 -21.36 -26.79 34.14
C GLU A 171 -20.48 -27.72 34.99
N ARG A 172 -19.38 -27.24 35.58
CA ARG A 172 -18.63 -28.06 36.56
C ARG A 172 -18.19 -27.25 37.77
N GLN A 173 -19.17 -26.83 38.57
CA GLN A 173 -18.93 -26.44 39.96
C GLN A 173 -19.96 -27.10 40.88
N THR A 174 -19.79 -28.40 41.12
CA THR A 174 -20.24 -29.07 42.34
C THR A 174 -19.35 -30.29 42.57
N ALA A 175 -18.32 -30.14 43.40
CA ALA A 175 -17.78 -31.17 44.29
C ALA A 175 -16.45 -30.67 44.88
N GLU A 176 -16.54 -30.24 46.14
CA GLU A 176 -15.58 -30.37 47.24
C GLU A 176 -14.13 -30.80 46.93
N GLY A 177 -13.19 -29.96 47.39
CA GLY A 177 -12.17 -30.36 48.37
C GLY A 177 -11.01 -31.27 47.93
N ILE A 178 -9.82 -30.86 48.40
CA ILE A 178 -8.59 -31.65 48.57
C ILE A 178 -7.66 -31.67 47.35
N GLY A 179 -6.41 -31.25 47.61
CA GLY A 179 -5.49 -30.70 46.61
C GLY A 179 -4.84 -31.69 45.65
N CYS A 180 -4.28 -31.13 44.58
CA CYS A 180 -3.16 -31.71 43.84
C CYS A 180 -2.59 -30.65 42.88
N GLY A 181 -1.37 -30.15 43.10
CA GLY A 181 -0.66 -29.29 42.15
C GLY A 181 -0.40 -29.96 40.79
N CYS A 182 -0.65 -31.27 40.67
CA CYS A 182 -0.43 -32.09 39.49
C CYS A 182 -1.55 -31.98 38.43
N THR A 183 -2.80 -31.69 38.82
CA THR A 183 -3.93 -31.63 37.87
C THR A 183 -3.99 -30.29 37.11
N ILE A 184 -3.61 -29.18 37.75
CA ILE A 184 -3.58 -27.85 37.12
C ILE A 184 -2.45 -27.76 36.07
N GLY A 185 -1.29 -28.36 36.35
CA GLY A 185 -0.17 -28.43 35.39
C GLY A 185 -0.55 -29.18 34.12
N ASN A 186 -1.20 -30.35 34.25
CA ASN A 186 -1.66 -31.14 33.12
C ASN A 186 -2.72 -30.42 32.29
N LEU A 187 -3.63 -29.68 32.94
CA LEU A 187 -4.64 -28.87 32.24
C LEU A 187 -3.99 -27.74 31.44
N ARG A 188 -3.01 -27.03 32.02
CA ARG A 188 -2.28 -25.94 31.37
C ARG A 188 -1.51 -26.44 30.15
N GLN A 189 -0.79 -27.56 30.28
CA GLN A 189 -0.04 -28.17 29.19
C GLN A 189 -0.96 -28.65 28.04
N THR A 190 -2.17 -29.12 28.37
CA THR A 190 -3.17 -29.51 27.38
C THR A 190 -3.74 -28.30 26.64
N ILE A 191 -3.94 -27.18 27.35
CA ILE A 191 -4.40 -25.91 26.76
C ILE A 191 -3.33 -25.37 25.82
N ASP A 192 -2.07 -25.30 26.26
CA ASP A 192 -0.96 -24.78 25.45
C ASP A 192 -0.79 -25.61 24.16
N LYS A 193 -0.82 -26.94 24.27
CA LYS A 193 -0.73 -27.83 23.10
C LYS A 193 -1.92 -27.69 22.13
N LYS A 194 -3.12 -27.40 22.64
CA LYS A 194 -4.29 -27.12 21.80
C LYS A 194 -4.20 -25.76 21.12
N LEU A 195 -3.67 -24.75 21.80
CA LEU A 195 -3.45 -23.43 21.22
C LEU A 195 -2.42 -23.50 20.09
N GLU A 196 -1.32 -24.21 20.30
CA GLU A 196 -0.30 -24.44 19.28
C GLU A 196 -0.87 -25.17 18.05
N ALA A 197 -1.63 -26.25 18.25
CA ALA A 197 -2.28 -26.97 17.15
C ALA A 197 -3.31 -26.11 16.38
N ILE A 198 -4.02 -25.22 17.07
CA ILE A 198 -4.94 -24.27 16.41
C ILE A 198 -4.15 -23.24 15.62
N GLN A 199 -3.04 -22.74 16.15
CA GLN A 199 -2.19 -21.76 15.49
C GLN A 199 -1.58 -22.33 14.20
N ASP A 200 -1.00 -23.53 14.26
CA ASP A 200 -0.46 -24.24 13.07
C ASP A 200 -1.54 -24.51 12.01
N ALA A 201 -2.74 -24.91 12.44
CA ALA A 201 -3.85 -25.14 11.53
C ALA A 201 -4.33 -23.85 10.85
N LEU A 202 -4.30 -22.73 11.58
CA LEU A 202 -4.65 -21.42 11.03
C LEU A 202 -3.60 -20.97 10.01
N GLU A 203 -2.32 -21.07 10.36
CA GLU A 203 -1.19 -20.68 9.51
C GLU A 203 -1.21 -21.45 8.19
N LYS A 204 -1.36 -22.78 8.26
CA LYS A 204 -1.49 -23.63 7.07
C LYS A 204 -2.69 -23.28 6.20
N LYS A 205 -3.80 -22.84 6.81
CA LYS A 205 -5.01 -22.43 6.08
C LYS A 205 -4.83 -21.07 5.41
N ILE A 206 -4.10 -20.17 6.06
CA ILE A 206 -3.71 -18.87 5.54
C ILE A 206 -2.79 -19.04 4.33
N GLU A 207 -1.71 -19.82 4.47
CA GLU A 207 -0.78 -20.13 3.38
C GLU A 207 -1.51 -20.71 2.16
N LYS A 208 -2.41 -21.68 2.39
CA LYS A 208 -3.21 -22.28 1.31
C LYS A 208 -4.09 -21.26 0.60
N LYS A 209 -4.68 -20.31 1.33
CA LYS A 209 -5.52 -19.25 0.73
C LYS A 209 -4.68 -18.26 -0.06
N PHE A 210 -3.54 -17.85 0.45
CA PHE A 210 -2.63 -16.94 -0.28
C PHE A 210 -2.08 -17.58 -1.55
N ALA A 211 -1.67 -18.85 -1.49
CA ALA A 211 -1.21 -19.57 -2.68
C ALA A 211 -2.31 -19.65 -3.75
N ALA A 212 -3.55 -19.96 -3.35
CA ALA A 212 -4.68 -20.01 -4.28
C ALA A 212 -5.03 -18.63 -4.87
N ALA A 213 -4.97 -17.57 -4.06
CA ALA A 213 -5.23 -16.20 -4.52
C ALA A 213 -4.15 -15.72 -5.50
N ARG A 214 -2.88 -16.05 -5.23
CA ARG A 214 -1.76 -15.75 -6.12
C ARG A 214 -1.90 -16.43 -7.47
N GLU A 215 -2.22 -17.73 -7.48
CA GLU A 215 -2.44 -18.48 -8.72
C GLU A 215 -3.63 -17.92 -9.54
N ASP A 216 -4.71 -17.51 -8.88
CA ASP A 216 -5.86 -16.90 -9.55
C ASP A 216 -5.54 -15.52 -10.14
N LEU A 217 -4.74 -14.72 -9.43
CA LEU A 217 -4.28 -13.42 -9.90
C LEU A 217 -3.38 -13.58 -11.14
N GLU A 218 -2.38 -14.47 -11.08
CA GLU A 218 -1.48 -14.75 -12.20
C GLU A 218 -2.26 -15.25 -13.43
N ARG A 219 -3.30 -16.08 -13.23
CA ARG A 219 -4.19 -16.53 -14.30
C ARG A 219 -4.94 -15.37 -14.95
N LYS A 220 -5.56 -14.48 -14.15
CA LYS A 220 -6.30 -13.32 -14.65
C LYS A 220 -5.41 -12.32 -15.37
N GLU A 221 -4.19 -12.09 -14.89
CA GLU A 221 -3.23 -11.22 -15.56
C GLU A 221 -2.81 -11.79 -16.91
N LYS A 222 -2.54 -13.10 -16.98
CA LYS A 222 -2.21 -13.78 -18.23
C LYS A 222 -3.35 -13.69 -19.24
N GLU A 223 -4.58 -13.96 -18.82
CA GLU A 223 -5.78 -13.85 -19.68
C GLU A 223 -5.97 -12.41 -20.19
N LYS A 224 -5.79 -11.41 -19.34
CA LYS A 224 -5.87 -10.00 -19.72
C LYS A 224 -4.79 -9.60 -20.73
N PHE A 225 -3.56 -10.04 -20.49
CA PHE A 225 -2.44 -9.77 -21.40
C PHE A 225 -2.64 -10.43 -22.77
N GLU A 226 -3.13 -11.66 -22.79
CA GLU A 226 -3.44 -12.39 -24.02
C GLU A 226 -4.59 -11.72 -24.80
N ALA A 227 -5.65 -11.29 -24.11
CA ALA A 227 -6.75 -10.54 -24.71
C ALA A 227 -6.29 -9.22 -25.34
N GLN A 228 -5.47 -8.45 -24.62
CA GLN A 228 -4.90 -7.20 -25.13
C GLN A 228 -3.99 -7.42 -26.34
N THR A 229 -3.16 -8.46 -26.29
CA THR A 229 -2.27 -8.83 -27.40
C THR A 229 -3.07 -9.22 -28.65
N ASN A 230 -4.11 -10.03 -28.50
CA ASN A 230 -4.99 -10.43 -29.61
C ASN A 230 -5.74 -9.24 -30.21
N GLN A 231 -6.21 -8.31 -29.37
CA GLN A 231 -6.85 -7.08 -29.84
C GLN A 231 -5.87 -6.21 -30.64
N LEU A 232 -4.64 -6.00 -30.13
CA LEU A 232 -3.61 -5.23 -30.82
C LEU A 232 -3.24 -5.85 -32.17
N GLN A 233 -3.03 -7.17 -32.22
CA GLN A 233 -2.74 -7.88 -33.47
C GLN A 233 -3.87 -7.75 -34.50
N THR A 234 -5.12 -7.69 -34.05
CA THR A 234 -6.28 -7.50 -34.93
C THR A 234 -6.27 -6.09 -35.53
N MET A 235 -6.12 -5.06 -34.69
CA MET A 235 -6.03 -3.68 -35.17
C MET A 235 -4.85 -3.46 -36.12
N MET A 236 -3.68 -4.06 -35.85
CA MET A 236 -2.52 -3.96 -36.73
C MET A 236 -2.79 -4.61 -38.09
N ARG A 237 -3.43 -5.78 -38.12
CA ARG A 237 -3.81 -6.44 -39.39
C ARG A 237 -4.77 -5.59 -40.21
N GLU A 238 -5.78 -5.00 -39.57
CA GLU A 238 -6.72 -4.09 -40.25
C GLU A 238 -6.03 -2.82 -40.76
N ALA A 239 -5.15 -2.22 -39.96
CA ALA A 239 -4.39 -1.03 -40.36
C ALA A 239 -3.48 -1.31 -41.56
N VAL A 240 -2.78 -2.44 -41.57
CA VAL A 240 -1.93 -2.87 -42.70
C VAL A 240 -2.77 -3.10 -43.95
N LYS A 241 -3.92 -3.77 -43.82
CA LYS A 241 -4.85 -3.99 -44.93
C LYS A 241 -5.33 -2.66 -45.52
N PHE A 242 -5.77 -1.73 -44.67
CA PHE A 242 -6.23 -0.41 -45.09
C PHE A 242 -5.14 0.38 -45.83
N HIS A 243 -3.91 0.36 -45.31
CA HIS A 243 -2.76 1.00 -45.97
C HIS A 243 -2.44 0.36 -47.32
N GLY A 244 -2.49 -0.98 -47.40
CA GLY A 244 -2.32 -1.70 -48.65
C GLY A 244 -3.33 -1.28 -49.71
N GLU A 245 -4.62 -1.26 -49.35
CA GLU A 245 -5.71 -0.83 -50.24
C GLU A 245 -5.55 0.63 -50.70
N ALA A 246 -5.15 1.53 -49.79
CA ALA A 246 -4.88 2.93 -50.11
C ALA A 246 -3.73 3.09 -51.12
N LEU A 247 -2.64 2.35 -50.93
CA LEU A 247 -1.50 2.34 -51.86
C LEU A 247 -1.89 1.77 -53.23
N THR A 248 -2.69 0.70 -53.27
CA THR A 248 -3.19 0.14 -54.53
C THR A 248 -4.04 1.16 -55.29
N ARG A 249 -4.96 1.87 -54.61
CA ARG A 249 -5.78 2.93 -55.22
C ARG A 249 -4.93 4.09 -55.74
N LEU A 250 -3.90 4.51 -55.00
CA LEU A 250 -2.97 5.55 -55.45
C LEU A 250 -2.20 5.11 -56.70
N ALA A 251 -1.77 3.84 -56.76
CA ALA A 251 -1.08 3.29 -57.93
C ALA A 251 -2.01 3.21 -59.15
N GLU A 252 -3.29 2.85 -58.97
CA GLU A 252 -4.29 2.87 -60.05
C GLU A 252 -4.53 4.29 -60.58
N LEU A 253 -4.70 5.28 -59.70
CA LEU A 253 -4.83 6.69 -60.09
C LEU A 253 -3.59 7.19 -60.84
N ALA A 254 -2.40 6.80 -60.39
CA ALA A 254 -1.15 7.15 -61.06
C ALA A 254 -1.03 6.53 -62.47
N ARG A 255 -1.57 5.33 -62.69
CA ARG A 255 -1.62 4.69 -64.03
C ARG A 255 -2.63 5.30 -64.97
N GLN A 256 -3.68 5.95 -64.43
CA GLN A 256 -4.70 6.64 -65.23
C GLN A 256 -4.33 8.09 -65.57
N ARG A 257 -3.14 8.58 -65.20
CA ARG A 257 -2.68 9.92 -65.60
C ARG A 257 -2.53 10.00 -67.14
N PRO A 258 -3.17 10.97 -67.81
CA PRO A 258 -2.96 11.18 -69.23
C PRO A 258 -1.49 11.55 -69.49
N VAL A 259 -0.92 10.98 -70.55
CA VAL A 259 0.38 11.41 -71.07
C VAL A 259 0.26 12.89 -71.45
N ALA A 260 1.13 13.73 -70.89
CA ALA A 260 1.18 15.15 -71.22
C ALA A 260 1.31 15.31 -72.74
N PRO A 261 0.56 16.25 -73.37
CA PRO A 261 0.68 16.47 -74.79
C PRO A 261 2.12 16.91 -75.10
N GLN A 262 2.82 16.09 -75.88
CA GLN A 262 4.07 16.47 -76.52
C GLN A 262 3.73 17.56 -77.53
N GLY A 263 4.26 18.76 -77.32
CA GLY A 263 4.18 19.83 -78.31
C GLY A 263 3.78 21.17 -77.69
N ALA A 264 4.76 21.86 -77.12
CA ALA A 264 4.80 23.31 -77.11
C ALA A 264 6.22 23.69 -77.56
N ASP A 265 6.45 23.62 -78.87
CA ASP A 265 7.49 24.40 -79.51
C ASP A 265 7.03 25.88 -79.55
N VAL A 266 8.04 26.74 -79.43
CA VAL A 266 8.10 28.22 -79.41
C VAL A 266 6.95 28.96 -80.10
#